data_AF-S9PV58-F1
#
_entry.id   AF-S9PV58-F1
#
_cell.length_a   1.000
_cell.length_b   1.000
_cell.length_c   1.000
_cell.angle_alpha   90.00
_cell.angle_beta   90.00
_cell.angle_gamma   90.00
#
_symmetry.space_group_name_H-M   'P 1'
#
loop_
_entity.id
_entity.type
_entity.pdbx_description
1 polymer ?
#
loop_
_entity_poly.entity_id
_entity_poly.type
_entity_poly.pdbx_seq_one_letter_code
_entity_poly.pdbx_strand_id
1 'polypeptide(L)'
;MASDDINFESVASPAPAALDNFKVDSIVDNARSAAIPWHGFQRSGVLTEDEYELISSIVGKPIDVFKMIVESDVKLYTNLFLKLFSITTNPGILHYAFVKAADALLNSKDFSLFFIPLFFKFLKENDTYFNNLADDEKLLFARVFALSNLYVACSCPKMFTVFLEYLSKLMKSSDNNLCLFAAQCLAAILSLKAHRYAVWAEGSCPSRLAELLRTASDSQVQYYSLFCFWLLTFESPISKEINQPIDLVKVMVQIARSDTKIKVYRLILAIFSNLLQKAPNENIFTMLIENVDKVVKVLQRRKWADEEILGYMDYILSTLEVSSEHLSTFDFYKSEVNSGHLQWSPSHRSEQFWMENVTKLNSDNYALLKKLFQNLQNNDNSTSLAVTCHDLGAYITYYPKGKSVLVKYGMKQRIMELMSHPDPEVRFEALNTVQRLMTEVWNN
;
A
#
# COMPACT_ATOMS: atom_id res chain seq x y z
N MET A 1 -25.18 9.77 25.70
CA MET A 1 -24.93 9.09 26.99
C MET A 1 -23.64 8.31 26.82
N ALA A 2 -22.69 8.52 27.75
CA ALA A 2 -21.37 7.89 27.87
C ALA A 2 -20.68 7.46 26.55
N SER A 3 -19.88 8.37 26.00
CA SER A 3 -18.80 8.02 25.07
C SER A 3 -17.75 7.23 25.85
N ASP A 4 -17.89 5.91 25.89
CA ASP A 4 -16.76 5.04 26.19
C ASP A 4 -15.79 5.20 25.02
N ASP A 5 -14.82 6.11 25.20
CA ASP A 5 -13.64 6.21 24.34
C ASP A 5 -12.90 4.88 24.45
N ILE A 6 -13.24 3.94 23.55
CA ILE A 6 -12.45 2.74 23.33
C ILE A 6 -11.07 3.25 22.92
N ASN A 7 -10.11 3.13 23.83
CA ASN A 7 -8.75 3.61 23.65
C ASN A 7 -8.03 2.70 22.62
N PHE A 8 -8.25 2.97 21.33
CA PHE A 8 -7.61 2.26 20.22
C PHE A 8 -6.11 2.60 20.07
N GLU A 9 -5.53 3.48 20.91
CA GLU A 9 -4.05 3.63 20.94
C GLU A 9 -3.36 2.38 21.51
N SER A 10 -4.10 1.49 22.19
CA SER A 10 -3.57 0.21 22.66
C SER A 10 -3.76 -0.94 21.68
N VAL A 11 -4.15 -0.69 20.41
CA VAL A 11 -4.09 -1.74 19.38
C VAL A 11 -2.65 -2.19 19.33
N ALA A 12 -2.38 -3.39 19.85
CA ALA A 12 -1.05 -3.95 19.95
C ALA A 12 -0.39 -3.76 18.59
N SER A 13 0.65 -2.91 18.53
CA SER A 13 1.46 -2.83 17.33
C SER A 13 1.94 -4.26 17.07
N PRO A 14 1.55 -4.87 15.95
CA PRO A 14 1.92 -6.22 15.62
C PRO A 14 3.43 -6.28 15.64
N ALA A 15 3.92 -7.46 15.99
CA ALA A 15 5.33 -7.72 16.07
C ALA A 15 6.02 -7.19 14.80
N PRO A 16 7.25 -6.64 14.91
CA PRO A 16 8.04 -6.23 13.76
C PRO A 16 8.02 -7.30 12.68
N ALA A 17 7.97 -6.90 11.41
CA ALA A 17 7.95 -7.84 10.30
C ALA A 17 9.12 -8.84 10.42
N ALA A 18 8.80 -10.12 10.55
CA ALA A 18 9.81 -11.16 10.49
C ALA A 18 10.32 -11.24 9.05
N LEU A 19 11.64 -11.07 8.85
CA LEU A 19 12.30 -11.19 7.55
C LEU A 19 12.72 -12.65 7.25
N ASP A 20 12.02 -13.60 7.84
CA ASP A 20 12.25 -15.03 7.63
C ASP A 20 11.65 -15.43 6.29
N ASN A 21 12.49 -15.90 5.37
CA ASN A 21 12.10 -16.22 4.01
C ASN A 21 12.99 -17.33 3.47
N PHE A 22 12.39 -18.46 3.12
CA PHE A 22 13.11 -19.67 2.71
C PHE A 22 14.21 -19.42 1.65
N LYS A 23 13.92 -18.61 0.63
CA LYS A 23 14.87 -18.36 -0.46
C LYS A 23 16.06 -17.53 0.00
N VAL A 24 15.81 -16.49 0.78
CA VAL A 24 16.87 -15.63 1.32
C VAL A 24 17.65 -16.35 2.42
N ASP A 25 16.96 -17.11 3.27
CA ASP A 25 17.57 -17.89 4.33
C ASP A 25 18.50 -18.99 3.79
N SER A 26 18.14 -19.61 2.65
CA SER A 26 19.07 -20.51 1.96
C SER A 26 20.37 -19.82 1.53
N ILE A 27 20.31 -18.58 1.04
CA ILE A 27 21.51 -17.79 0.70
C ILE A 27 22.31 -17.47 1.97
N VAL A 28 21.61 -17.08 3.05
CA VAL A 28 22.23 -16.80 4.35
C VAL A 28 22.95 -18.02 4.92
N ASP A 29 22.32 -19.21 4.88
CA ASP A 29 22.90 -20.44 5.40
C ASP A 29 24.12 -20.89 4.58
N ASN A 30 24.06 -20.73 3.26
CA ASN A 30 25.21 -20.95 2.38
C ASN A 30 26.37 -20.00 2.73
N ALA A 31 26.09 -18.72 2.94
CA ALA A 31 27.10 -17.73 3.31
C ALA A 31 27.70 -17.99 4.70
N ARG A 32 26.91 -18.47 5.66
CA ARG A 32 27.39 -18.87 7.00
C ARG A 32 28.29 -20.10 6.97
N SER A 33 28.02 -21.02 6.04
CA SER A 33 28.78 -22.27 5.88
C SER A 33 30.00 -22.14 4.98
N ALA A 34 30.10 -21.04 4.21
CA ALA A 34 31.18 -20.83 3.26
C ALA A 34 32.54 -20.65 3.95
N ALA A 35 33.51 -21.46 3.53
CA ALA A 35 34.89 -21.32 3.97
C ALA A 35 35.57 -20.17 3.19
N ILE A 36 35.74 -19.03 3.85
CA ILE A 36 36.38 -17.84 3.26
C ILE A 36 37.87 -17.85 3.66
N PRO A 37 38.81 -17.79 2.70
CA PRO A 37 40.24 -17.79 2.99
C PRO A 37 40.72 -16.40 3.47
N TRP A 38 40.29 -15.98 4.66
CA TRP A 38 40.54 -14.64 5.23
C TRP A 38 42.02 -14.26 5.25
N HIS A 39 42.89 -15.17 5.68
CA HIS A 39 44.34 -14.96 5.69
C HIS A 39 44.91 -14.82 4.27
N GLY A 40 44.29 -15.43 3.25
CA GLY A 40 44.65 -15.21 1.85
C GLY A 40 44.35 -13.78 1.39
N PHE A 41 43.23 -13.20 1.84
CA PHE A 41 42.86 -11.81 1.54
C PHE A 41 43.73 -10.79 2.28
N GLN A 42 44.19 -11.13 3.49
CA GLN A 42 45.21 -10.34 4.19
C GLN A 42 46.53 -10.35 3.41
N ARG A 43 47.01 -11.53 3.00
CA ARG A 43 48.27 -11.65 2.24
C ARG A 43 48.24 -10.97 0.89
N SER A 44 47.09 -10.90 0.23
CA SER A 44 46.92 -10.21 -1.05
C SER A 44 46.73 -8.70 -0.91
N GLY A 45 46.67 -8.17 0.31
CA GLY A 45 46.47 -6.75 0.59
C GLY A 45 45.03 -6.25 0.40
N VAL A 46 44.07 -7.16 0.25
CA VAL A 46 42.64 -6.81 0.22
C VAL A 46 42.15 -6.39 1.60
N LEU A 47 42.68 -7.02 2.65
CA LEU A 47 42.44 -6.71 4.05
C LEU A 47 43.75 -6.31 4.73
N THR A 48 43.67 -5.37 5.67
CA THR A 48 44.77 -5.05 6.59
C THR A 48 44.91 -6.11 7.69
N GLU A 49 46.03 -6.10 8.43
CA GLU A 49 46.22 -6.99 9.58
C GLU A 49 45.13 -6.76 10.64
N ASP A 50 44.88 -5.49 10.98
CA ASP A 50 43.85 -5.11 11.95
C ASP A 50 42.46 -5.61 11.50
N GLU A 51 42.06 -5.39 10.23
CA GLU A 51 40.78 -5.88 9.70
C GLU A 51 40.68 -7.41 9.77
N TYR A 52 41.77 -8.12 9.46
CA TYR A 52 41.83 -9.58 9.55
C TYR A 52 41.69 -10.09 10.99
N GLU A 53 42.36 -9.46 11.96
CA GLU A 53 42.23 -9.81 13.39
C GLU A 53 40.79 -9.62 13.87
N LEU A 54 40.15 -8.51 13.47
CA LEU A 54 38.77 -8.21 13.82
C LEU A 54 37.79 -9.23 13.24
N ILE A 55 37.95 -9.59 11.97
CA ILE A 55 37.15 -10.65 11.34
C ILE A 55 37.38 -11.97 12.08
N SER A 56 38.63 -12.32 12.36
CA SER A 56 38.98 -13.57 13.06
C SER A 56 38.37 -13.66 14.46
N SER A 57 38.15 -12.52 15.13
CA SER A 57 37.49 -12.48 16.44
C SER A 57 36.00 -12.87 16.39
N ILE A 58 35.31 -12.59 15.27
CA ILE A 58 33.87 -12.84 15.10
C ILE A 58 33.54 -14.10 14.27
N VAL A 59 34.48 -14.59 13.47
CA VAL A 59 34.27 -15.78 12.61
C VAL A 59 33.97 -17.01 13.47
N GLY A 60 32.92 -17.75 13.09
CA GLY A 60 32.51 -18.98 13.75
C GLY A 60 31.96 -18.82 15.17
N LYS A 61 31.78 -17.59 15.67
CA LYS A 61 31.24 -17.36 17.01
C LYS A 61 29.71 -17.57 17.04
N PRO A 62 29.16 -18.17 18.11
CA PRO A 62 27.72 -18.17 18.37
C PRO A 62 27.16 -16.74 18.44
N ILE A 63 25.86 -16.56 18.16
CA ILE A 63 25.23 -15.24 18.04
C ILE A 63 25.38 -14.39 19.31
N ASP A 64 25.28 -14.99 20.50
CA ASP A 64 25.41 -14.29 21.78
C ASP A 64 26.81 -13.72 21.98
N VAL A 65 27.83 -14.51 21.62
CA VAL A 65 29.24 -14.11 21.71
C VAL A 65 29.56 -13.06 20.64
N PHE A 66 29.06 -13.26 19.42
CA PHE A 66 29.19 -12.30 18.33
C PHE A 66 28.63 -10.93 18.74
N LYS A 67 27.43 -10.90 19.33
CA LYS A 67 26.81 -9.67 19.82
C LYS A 67 27.70 -8.97 20.84
N MET A 68 28.18 -9.68 21.87
CA MET A 68 29.04 -9.10 22.91
C MET A 68 30.32 -8.49 22.32
N ILE A 69 30.93 -9.15 21.33
CA ILE A 69 32.13 -8.66 20.67
C ILE A 69 31.83 -7.37 19.87
N VAL A 70 30.76 -7.36 19.09
CA VAL A 70 30.37 -6.17 18.31
C VAL A 70 30.01 -4.98 19.21
N GLU A 71 29.37 -5.23 20.36
CA GLU A 71 29.02 -4.20 21.34
C GLU A 71 30.24 -3.65 22.09
N SER A 72 31.34 -4.41 22.19
CA SER A 72 32.56 -3.95 22.84
C SER A 72 33.21 -2.74 22.14
N ASP A 73 33.11 -2.67 20.80
CA ASP A 73 33.51 -1.51 20.01
C ASP A 73 32.65 -1.37 18.74
N VAL A 74 31.45 -0.83 18.93
CA VAL A 74 30.48 -0.62 17.85
C VAL A 74 31.06 0.18 16.68
N LYS A 75 31.92 1.17 16.98
CA LYS A 75 32.48 2.07 15.96
C LYS A 75 33.41 1.31 15.03
N LEU A 76 34.28 0.50 15.62
CA LEU A 76 35.24 -0.29 14.89
C LEU A 76 34.53 -1.33 14.00
N TYR A 77 33.57 -2.09 14.53
CA TYR A 77 32.84 -3.09 13.73
C TYR A 77 31.96 -2.46 12.66
N THR A 78 31.41 -1.27 12.91
CA THR A 78 30.69 -0.51 11.88
C THR A 78 31.61 -0.19 10.71
N ASN A 79 32.82 0.34 10.98
CA ASN A 79 33.78 0.65 9.93
C ASN A 79 34.24 -0.61 9.18
N LEU A 80 34.44 -1.72 9.90
CA LEU A 80 34.75 -3.01 9.30
C LEU A 80 33.67 -3.44 8.29
N PHE A 81 32.38 -3.45 8.68
CA PHE A 81 31.32 -3.86 7.76
C PHE A 81 31.20 -2.93 6.55
N LEU A 82 31.31 -1.61 6.73
CA LEU A 82 31.30 -0.66 5.61
C LEU A 82 32.49 -0.87 4.67
N LYS A 83 33.67 -1.19 5.22
CA LYS A 83 34.83 -1.58 4.43
C LYS A 83 34.56 -2.86 3.63
N LEU A 84 34.01 -3.90 4.27
CA LEU A 84 33.71 -5.16 3.57
C LEU A 84 32.66 -4.96 2.45
N PHE A 85 31.67 -4.08 2.66
CA PHE A 85 30.72 -3.71 1.62
C PHE A 85 31.36 -3.04 0.40
N SER A 86 32.48 -2.33 0.59
CA SER A 86 33.23 -1.73 -0.53
C SER A 86 33.96 -2.75 -1.40
N ILE A 87 34.15 -4.00 -0.92
CA ILE A 87 34.86 -5.08 -1.64
C ILE A 87 33.85 -5.85 -2.52
N THR A 88 33.28 -5.16 -3.50
CA THR A 88 32.23 -5.73 -4.37
C THR A 88 32.75 -6.79 -5.36
N THR A 89 34.06 -6.88 -5.55
CA THR A 89 34.71 -7.86 -6.44
C THR A 89 34.72 -9.28 -5.87
N ASN A 90 34.42 -9.47 -4.58
CA ASN A 90 34.41 -10.78 -3.94
C ASN A 90 33.02 -11.10 -3.34
N PRO A 91 32.22 -11.94 -4.02
CA PRO A 91 30.88 -12.32 -3.54
C PRO A 91 30.89 -12.96 -2.15
N GLY A 92 31.89 -13.81 -1.84
CA GLY A 92 31.96 -14.49 -0.54
C GLY A 92 32.16 -13.52 0.63
N ILE A 93 33.06 -12.54 0.49
CA ILE A 93 33.26 -11.48 1.49
C ILE A 93 31.98 -10.65 1.64
N LEU A 94 31.36 -10.30 0.52
CA LEU A 94 30.18 -9.44 0.51
C LEU A 94 28.96 -10.12 1.13
N HIS A 95 28.73 -11.40 0.80
CA HIS A 95 27.68 -12.21 1.42
C HIS A 95 27.89 -12.32 2.92
N TYR A 96 29.12 -12.64 3.35
CA TYR A 96 29.46 -12.69 4.76
C TYR A 96 29.19 -11.36 5.47
N ALA A 97 29.59 -10.25 4.86
CA ALA A 97 29.38 -8.92 5.41
C ALA A 97 27.90 -8.59 5.57
N PHE A 98 27.06 -8.84 4.56
CA PHE A 98 25.62 -8.58 4.65
C PHE A 98 24.97 -9.46 5.73
N VAL A 99 25.32 -10.73 5.79
CA VAL A 99 24.79 -11.65 6.81
C VAL A 99 25.16 -11.20 8.21
N LYS A 100 26.44 -10.87 8.45
CA LYS A 100 26.89 -10.43 9.78
C LYS A 100 26.38 -9.05 10.17
N ALA A 101 26.23 -8.14 9.21
CA ALA A 101 25.57 -6.86 9.48
C ALA A 101 24.09 -7.05 9.83
N ALA A 102 23.37 -7.93 9.12
CA ALA A 102 21.98 -8.26 9.45
C ALA A 102 21.87 -8.91 10.85
N ASP A 103 22.76 -9.85 11.17
CA ASP A 103 22.85 -10.47 12.50
C ASP A 103 23.06 -9.40 13.59
N ALA A 104 23.95 -8.43 13.37
CA ALA A 104 24.21 -7.35 14.32
C ALA A 104 23.02 -6.40 14.48
N LEU A 105 22.37 -6.01 13.38
CA LEU A 105 21.18 -5.14 13.37
C LEU A 105 20.00 -5.76 14.12
N LEU A 106 19.81 -7.07 13.99
CA LEU A 106 18.73 -7.80 14.67
C LEU A 106 18.96 -7.93 16.19
N ASN A 107 20.22 -8.00 16.62
CA ASN A 107 20.56 -8.39 18.00
C ASN A 107 21.10 -7.25 18.87
N SER A 108 21.52 -6.11 18.28
CA SER A 108 22.06 -4.96 19.00
C SER A 108 21.47 -3.63 18.51
N LYS A 109 20.71 -2.99 19.41
CA LYS A 109 20.16 -1.65 19.18
C LYS A 109 21.26 -0.59 19.13
N ASP A 110 22.28 -0.71 19.99
CA ASP A 110 23.40 0.24 20.05
C ASP A 110 24.22 0.20 18.76
N PHE A 111 24.49 -1.00 18.24
CA PHE A 111 25.08 -1.17 16.92
C PHE A 111 24.21 -0.50 15.84
N SER A 112 22.90 -0.75 15.84
CA SER A 112 21.98 -0.19 14.86
C SER A 112 22.00 1.33 14.84
N LEU A 113 21.93 1.98 16.01
CA LEU A 113 21.92 3.45 16.11
C LEU A 113 23.21 4.09 15.56
N PHE A 114 24.36 3.41 15.69
CA PHE A 114 25.63 3.92 15.18
C PHE A 114 25.87 3.56 13.70
N PHE A 115 25.54 2.33 13.30
CA PHE A 115 25.75 1.81 11.95
C PHE A 115 24.87 2.52 10.92
N ILE A 116 23.59 2.71 11.21
CA ILE A 116 22.60 3.17 10.23
C ILE A 116 22.98 4.54 9.59
N PRO A 117 23.32 5.59 10.36
CA PRO A 117 23.71 6.88 9.78
C PRO A 117 24.93 6.77 8.85
N LEU A 118 25.91 5.94 9.21
CA LEU A 118 27.13 5.74 8.42
C LEU A 118 26.86 4.88 7.19
N PHE A 119 25.99 3.88 7.28
CA PHE A 119 25.54 3.09 6.15
C PHE A 119 24.80 3.95 5.11
N PHE A 120 23.89 4.81 5.54
CA PHE A 120 23.23 5.72 4.60
C PHE A 120 24.18 6.78 4.01
N LYS A 121 25.18 7.23 4.78
CA LYS A 121 26.26 8.07 4.25
C LYS A 121 27.05 7.33 3.17
N PHE A 122 27.47 6.09 3.43
CA PHE A 122 28.14 5.23 2.47
C PHE A 122 27.34 5.08 1.17
N LEU A 123 26.03 4.83 1.28
CA LEU A 123 25.14 4.70 0.10
C LEU A 123 24.95 6.01 -0.65
N LYS A 124 25.00 7.15 0.03
CA LYS A 124 24.93 8.48 -0.60
C LYS A 124 26.20 8.79 -1.38
N GLU A 125 27.35 8.33 -0.90
CA GLU A 125 28.65 8.46 -1.58
C GLU A 125 28.81 7.46 -2.73
N ASN A 126 28.08 6.33 -2.70
CA ASN A 126 28.12 5.26 -3.70
C ASN A 126 26.72 5.05 -4.33
N ASP A 127 26.23 6.03 -5.09
CA ASP A 127 24.85 6.06 -5.58
C ASP A 127 24.48 4.95 -6.58
N THR A 128 25.46 4.31 -7.20
CA THR A 128 25.32 3.16 -8.11
C THR A 128 25.52 1.81 -7.42
N TYR A 129 25.80 1.79 -6.11
CA TYR A 129 26.16 0.59 -5.36
C TYR A 129 25.19 -0.57 -5.60
N PHE A 130 23.89 -0.33 -5.43
CA PHE A 130 22.85 -1.34 -5.59
C PHE A 130 22.78 -1.93 -7.01
N ASN A 131 22.98 -1.09 -8.03
CA ASN A 131 22.87 -1.51 -9.43
C ASN A 131 23.99 -2.49 -9.81
N ASN A 132 25.15 -2.36 -9.17
CA ASN A 132 26.33 -3.19 -9.41
C ASN A 132 26.29 -4.54 -8.67
N LEU A 133 25.29 -4.76 -7.80
CA LEU A 133 25.12 -6.03 -7.09
C LEU A 133 24.49 -7.09 -8.02
N ALA A 134 24.94 -8.34 -7.89
CA ALA A 134 24.28 -9.48 -8.49
C ALA A 134 23.02 -9.87 -7.69
N ASP A 135 22.24 -10.84 -8.18
CA ASP A 135 20.88 -11.06 -7.71
C ASP A 135 20.80 -11.52 -6.25
N ASP A 136 21.69 -12.42 -5.81
CA ASP A 136 21.75 -12.88 -4.42
C ASP A 136 22.21 -11.74 -3.49
N GLU A 137 23.19 -10.95 -3.92
CA GLU A 137 23.67 -9.77 -3.19
C GLU A 137 22.57 -8.71 -3.05
N LYS A 138 21.71 -8.54 -4.07
CA LYS A 138 20.56 -7.63 -4.00
C LYS A 138 19.55 -8.07 -2.95
N LEU A 139 19.30 -9.38 -2.81
CA LEU A 139 18.43 -9.92 -1.76
C LEU A 139 19.02 -9.69 -0.36
N LEU A 140 20.31 -9.97 -0.18
CA LEU A 140 21.01 -9.73 1.08
C LEU A 140 21.08 -8.24 1.43
N PHE A 141 21.36 -7.39 0.44
CA PHE A 141 21.31 -5.94 0.58
C PHE A 141 19.91 -5.48 1.00
N ALA A 142 18.86 -6.00 0.36
CA ALA A 142 17.50 -5.63 0.67
C ALA A 142 17.12 -5.96 2.11
N ARG A 143 17.59 -7.11 2.63
CA ARG A 143 17.45 -7.48 4.05
C ARG A 143 18.15 -6.48 4.96
N VAL A 144 19.42 -6.16 4.71
CA VAL A 144 20.17 -5.18 5.51
C VAL A 144 19.56 -3.78 5.44
N PHE A 145 19.10 -3.36 4.25
CA PHE A 145 18.47 -2.07 4.06
C PHE A 145 17.14 -1.98 4.81
N ALA A 146 16.30 -3.02 4.76
CA ALA A 146 15.06 -3.09 5.52
C ALA A 146 15.31 -3.00 7.04
N LEU A 147 16.29 -3.77 7.55
CA LEU A 147 16.70 -3.75 8.96
C LEU A 147 17.28 -2.39 9.38
N SER A 148 18.03 -1.74 8.49
CA SER A 148 18.60 -0.41 8.72
C SER A 148 17.53 0.70 8.82
N ASN A 149 16.28 0.40 8.50
CA ASN A 149 15.16 1.34 8.56
C ASN A 149 14.18 1.03 9.71
N LEU A 150 14.57 0.19 10.67
CA LEU A 150 13.74 -0.13 11.84
C LEU A 150 13.69 1.00 12.87
N TYR A 151 14.79 1.73 13.05
CA TYR A 151 14.93 2.73 14.13
C TYR A 151 15.16 4.16 13.63
N VAL A 152 15.76 4.31 12.45
CA VAL A 152 16.16 5.61 11.89
C VAL A 152 15.63 5.71 10.46
N ALA A 153 15.00 6.84 10.13
CA ALA A 153 14.48 7.07 8.80
C ALA A 153 15.61 7.21 7.77
N CYS A 154 15.37 6.75 6.55
CA CYS A 154 16.36 6.78 5.48
C CYS A 154 16.79 8.23 5.15
N SER A 155 18.10 8.50 5.25
CA SER A 155 18.67 9.80 4.88
C SER A 155 19.20 9.85 3.44
N CYS A 156 18.95 8.80 2.63
CA CYS A 156 19.38 8.70 1.24
C CYS A 156 18.18 8.48 0.30
N PRO A 157 17.48 9.56 -0.14
CA PRO A 157 16.25 9.46 -0.92
C PRO A 157 16.41 8.68 -2.23
N LYS A 158 17.52 8.90 -2.96
CA LYS A 158 17.79 8.19 -4.22
C LYS A 158 17.86 6.67 -4.03
N MET A 159 18.58 6.21 -3.01
CA MET A 159 18.69 4.78 -2.72
C MET A 159 17.36 4.21 -2.21
N PHE A 160 16.59 5.00 -1.44
CA PHE A 160 15.25 4.60 -1.01
C PHE A 160 14.32 4.37 -2.21
N THR A 161 14.31 5.26 -3.21
CA THR A 161 13.54 5.07 -4.45
C THR A 161 13.98 3.83 -5.22
N VAL A 162 15.28 3.64 -5.43
CA VAL A 162 15.82 2.44 -6.10
C VAL A 162 15.43 1.15 -5.37
N PHE A 163 15.45 1.19 -4.03
CA PHE A 163 15.00 0.08 -3.20
C PHE A 163 13.51 -0.22 -3.39
N LEU A 164 12.64 0.80 -3.40
CA LEU A 164 11.20 0.62 -3.65
C LEU A 164 10.92 0.06 -5.06
N GLU A 165 11.64 0.55 -6.08
CA GLU A 165 11.55 0.02 -7.44
C GLU A 165 11.95 -1.46 -7.50
N TYR A 166 13.00 -1.85 -6.77
CA TYR A 166 13.41 -3.24 -6.66
C TYR A 166 12.36 -4.10 -5.96
N LEU A 167 11.80 -3.66 -4.82
CA LEU A 167 10.72 -4.39 -4.15
C LEU A 167 9.49 -4.55 -5.06
N SER A 168 9.11 -3.48 -5.77
CA SER A 168 8.04 -3.48 -6.77
C SER A 168 8.30 -4.50 -7.90
N LYS A 169 9.56 -4.64 -8.34
CA LYS A 169 9.97 -5.67 -9.31
C LYS A 169 9.86 -7.08 -8.73
N LEU A 170 10.29 -7.31 -7.49
CA LEU A 170 10.18 -8.61 -6.82
C LEU A 170 8.71 -9.03 -6.65
N MET A 171 7.81 -8.09 -6.32
CA MET A 171 6.36 -8.34 -6.21
C MET A 171 5.69 -8.74 -7.53
N LYS A 172 6.32 -8.47 -8.68
CA LYS A 172 5.84 -8.94 -10.00
C LYS A 172 6.30 -10.35 -10.36
N SER A 173 7.20 -10.94 -9.56
CA SER A 173 7.75 -12.25 -9.86
C SER A 173 6.66 -13.33 -9.81
N SER A 174 6.85 -14.40 -10.57
CA SER A 174 6.06 -15.62 -10.43
C SER A 174 6.45 -16.44 -9.18
N ASP A 175 7.58 -16.13 -8.56
CA ASP A 175 8.05 -16.79 -7.34
C ASP A 175 7.43 -16.15 -6.09
N ASN A 176 6.49 -16.87 -5.47
CA ASN A 176 5.82 -16.43 -4.24
C ASN A 176 6.81 -16.09 -3.11
N ASN A 177 7.98 -16.73 -3.03
CA ASN A 177 8.96 -16.42 -1.99
C ASN A 177 9.57 -15.04 -2.20
N LEU A 178 9.79 -14.62 -3.46
CA LEU A 178 10.28 -13.27 -3.77
C LEU A 178 9.20 -12.22 -3.50
N CYS A 179 7.94 -12.50 -3.84
CA CYS A 179 6.82 -11.63 -3.52
C CYS A 179 6.65 -11.47 -2.00
N LEU A 180 6.75 -12.57 -1.25
CA LEU A 180 6.71 -12.59 0.21
C LEU A 180 7.87 -11.78 0.80
N PHE A 181 9.10 -12.01 0.34
CA PHE A 181 10.28 -11.30 0.82
C PHE A 181 10.16 -9.79 0.61
N ALA A 182 9.66 -9.38 -0.55
CA ALA A 182 9.44 -7.98 -0.86
C ALA A 182 8.38 -7.34 0.05
N ALA A 183 7.27 -8.04 0.31
CA ALA A 183 6.25 -7.57 1.23
C ALA A 183 6.76 -7.50 2.69
N GLN A 184 7.59 -8.46 3.12
CA GLN A 184 8.25 -8.45 4.44
C GLN A 184 9.21 -7.27 4.60
N CYS A 185 10.07 -7.02 3.60
CA CYS A 185 10.97 -5.87 3.59
C CYS A 185 10.21 -4.55 3.63
N LEU A 186 9.12 -4.44 2.86
CA LEU A 186 8.26 -3.25 2.87
C LEU A 186 7.59 -3.05 4.23
N ALA A 187 7.05 -4.10 4.84
CA ALA A 187 6.45 -4.04 6.17
C ALA A 187 7.46 -3.57 7.23
N ALA A 188 8.71 -4.01 7.16
CA ALA A 188 9.77 -3.57 8.08
C ALA A 188 9.99 -2.05 8.00
N ILE A 189 10.09 -1.48 6.80
CA ILE A 189 10.34 -0.03 6.64
C ILE A 189 9.12 0.84 6.97
N LEU A 190 7.90 0.31 6.79
CA LEU A 190 6.63 1.01 7.08
C LEU A 190 6.35 1.17 8.58
N SER A 191 7.18 0.57 9.44
CA SER A 191 7.16 0.82 10.88
C SER A 191 7.36 2.31 11.22
N LEU A 192 8.15 3.03 10.41
CA LEU A 192 8.40 4.45 10.58
C LEU A 192 7.40 5.32 9.81
N LYS A 193 6.78 6.27 10.52
CA LYS A 193 5.78 7.21 9.96
C LYS A 193 6.28 7.96 8.71
N ALA A 194 7.54 8.40 8.71
CA ALA A 194 8.13 9.09 7.56
C ALA A 194 8.13 8.23 6.28
N HIS A 195 8.40 6.92 6.41
CA HIS A 195 8.40 6.00 5.28
C HIS A 195 7.00 5.70 4.76
N ARG A 196 5.97 5.72 5.62
CA ARG A 196 4.57 5.54 5.18
C ARG A 196 4.19 6.59 4.13
N TYR A 197 4.48 7.86 4.42
CA TYR A 197 4.23 8.95 3.46
C TYR A 197 5.09 8.83 2.20
N ALA A 198 6.39 8.50 2.34
CA ALA A 198 7.28 8.37 1.20
C ALA A 198 6.89 7.22 0.26
N VAL A 199 6.54 6.05 0.81
CA VAL A 199 6.05 4.89 0.06
C VAL A 199 4.72 5.20 -0.63
N TRP A 200 3.81 5.88 0.07
CA TRP A 200 2.53 6.27 -0.53
C TRP A 200 2.70 7.26 -1.69
N ALA A 201 3.56 8.26 -1.52
CA ALA A 201 3.82 9.27 -2.55
C ALA A 201 4.51 8.70 -3.80
N GLU A 202 5.35 7.67 -3.65
CA GLU A 202 5.97 6.96 -4.79
C GLU A 202 4.97 6.05 -5.53
N GLY A 203 4.12 5.34 -4.77
CA GLY A 203 2.91 4.68 -5.29
C GLY A 203 3.10 3.33 -5.99
N SER A 204 4.31 2.94 -6.42
CA SER A 204 4.50 1.68 -7.15
C SER A 204 4.34 0.46 -6.24
N CYS A 205 4.92 0.49 -5.04
CA CYS A 205 4.79 -0.59 -4.06
C CYS A 205 3.33 -0.82 -3.62
N PRO A 206 2.57 0.20 -3.16
CA PRO A 206 1.15 0.02 -2.83
C PRO A 206 0.32 -0.56 -3.98
N SER A 207 0.56 -0.10 -5.21
CA SER A 207 -0.13 -0.61 -6.40
C SER A 207 0.15 -2.11 -6.61
N ARG A 208 1.41 -2.55 -6.47
CA ARG A 208 1.78 -3.98 -6.59
C ARG A 208 1.24 -4.84 -5.47
N LEU A 209 1.20 -4.33 -4.24
CA LEU A 209 0.55 -5.04 -3.14
C LEU A 209 -0.94 -5.27 -3.41
N ALA A 210 -1.64 -4.28 -3.94
CA ALA A 210 -3.05 -4.44 -4.30
C ALA A 210 -3.26 -5.47 -5.42
N GLU A 211 -2.39 -5.49 -6.43
CA GLU A 211 -2.40 -6.54 -7.47
C GLU A 211 -2.13 -7.94 -6.90
N LEU A 212 -1.15 -8.06 -5.98
CA LEU A 212 -0.88 -9.31 -5.27
C LEU A 212 -2.09 -9.76 -4.47
N LEU A 213 -2.80 -8.88 -3.77
CA LEU A 213 -4.02 -9.26 -3.04
C LEU A 213 -5.13 -9.80 -3.95
N ARG A 214 -5.20 -9.35 -5.21
CA ARG A 214 -6.18 -9.84 -6.19
C ARG A 214 -5.83 -11.20 -6.78
N THR A 215 -4.54 -11.54 -6.84
CA THR A 215 -4.05 -12.74 -7.56
C THR A 215 -3.46 -13.81 -6.63
N ALA A 216 -2.99 -13.44 -5.44
CA ALA A 216 -2.28 -14.35 -4.54
C ALA A 216 -3.22 -15.38 -3.94
N SER A 217 -2.85 -16.65 -4.10
CA SER A 217 -3.41 -17.78 -3.37
C SER A 217 -2.65 -18.07 -2.06
N ASP A 218 -1.42 -17.58 -1.93
CA ASP A 218 -0.58 -17.82 -0.76
C ASP A 218 -1.01 -16.95 0.43
N SER A 219 -1.34 -17.62 1.54
CA SER A 219 -1.84 -16.95 2.75
C SER A 219 -0.80 -16.10 3.48
N GLN A 220 0.50 -16.32 3.28
CA GLN A 220 1.55 -15.49 3.86
C GLN A 220 1.75 -14.20 3.05
N VAL A 221 1.75 -14.30 1.71
CA VAL A 221 1.78 -13.13 0.82
C VAL A 221 0.57 -12.24 1.12
N GLN A 222 -0.64 -12.81 1.15
CA GLN A 222 -1.86 -12.07 1.51
C GLN A 222 -1.73 -11.36 2.86
N TYR A 223 -1.24 -12.08 3.87
CA TYR A 223 -1.04 -11.52 5.21
C TYR A 223 -0.07 -10.33 5.20
N TYR A 224 1.13 -10.48 4.62
CA TYR A 224 2.12 -9.39 4.62
C TYR A 224 1.72 -8.21 3.73
N SER A 225 1.00 -8.45 2.63
CA SER A 225 0.42 -7.39 1.81
C SER A 225 -0.64 -6.60 2.57
N LEU A 226 -1.56 -7.28 3.27
CA LEU A 226 -2.52 -6.62 4.16
C LEU A 226 -1.82 -5.93 5.32
N PHE A 227 -0.76 -6.51 5.86
CA PHE A 227 -0.02 -5.92 6.96
C PHE A 227 0.63 -4.57 6.56
N CYS A 228 1.18 -4.49 5.35
CA CYS A 228 1.65 -3.22 4.79
C CYS A 228 0.53 -2.19 4.70
N PHE A 229 -0.65 -2.56 4.19
CA PHE A 229 -1.79 -1.64 4.12
C PHE A 229 -2.29 -1.23 5.51
N TRP A 230 -2.33 -2.15 6.45
CA TRP A 230 -2.68 -1.86 7.84
C TRP A 230 -1.74 -0.80 8.43
N LEU A 231 -0.42 -0.92 8.23
CA LEU A 231 0.56 0.10 8.64
C LEU A 231 0.31 1.46 7.97
N LEU A 232 -0.02 1.47 6.67
CA LEU A 232 -0.34 2.70 5.93
C LEU A 232 -1.61 3.39 6.44
N THR A 233 -2.64 2.62 6.79
CA THR A 233 -3.95 3.15 7.22
C THR A 233 -3.96 3.85 8.59
N PHE A 234 -2.86 3.83 9.34
CA PHE A 234 -2.72 4.66 10.53
C PHE A 234 -2.64 6.16 10.20
N GLU A 235 -2.20 6.52 9.01
CA GLU A 235 -2.04 7.91 8.60
C GLU A 235 -3.31 8.44 7.92
N SER A 236 -4.00 9.40 8.55
CA SER A 236 -5.25 9.98 8.03
C SER A 236 -5.17 10.46 6.56
N PRO A 237 -4.12 11.17 6.10
CA PRO A 237 -4.03 11.56 4.70
C PRO A 237 -4.02 10.38 3.72
N ILE A 238 -3.35 9.29 4.08
CA ILE A 238 -3.30 8.08 3.26
C ILE A 238 -4.68 7.41 3.27
N SER A 239 -5.30 7.25 4.44
CA SER A 239 -6.63 6.64 4.57
C SER A 239 -7.74 7.36 3.81
N LYS A 240 -7.61 8.67 3.55
CA LYS A 240 -8.56 9.43 2.71
C LYS A 240 -8.51 9.04 1.24
N GLU A 241 -7.32 8.73 0.74
CA GLU A 241 -7.08 8.50 -0.68
C GLU A 241 -6.93 7.02 -1.02
N ILE A 242 -6.67 6.16 -0.03
CA ILE A 242 -6.23 4.77 -0.23
C ILE A 242 -7.14 3.93 -1.11
N ASN A 243 -8.45 4.20 -1.12
CA ASN A 243 -9.35 3.43 -1.97
C ASN A 243 -9.34 3.86 -3.43
N GLN A 244 -9.12 5.15 -3.74
CA GLN A 244 -9.22 5.68 -5.11
C GLN A 244 -8.24 5.04 -6.12
N PRO A 245 -6.95 4.82 -5.82
CA PRO A 245 -6.02 4.28 -6.80
C PRO A 245 -6.04 2.75 -6.91
N ILE A 246 -6.55 2.03 -5.90
CA ILE A 246 -6.34 0.58 -5.78
C ILE A 246 -7.58 -0.24 -5.40
N ASP A 247 -8.74 0.37 -5.18
CA ASP A 247 -9.97 -0.35 -4.81
C ASP A 247 -9.79 -1.27 -3.57
N LEU A 248 -9.02 -0.82 -2.58
CA LEU A 248 -8.59 -1.67 -1.46
C LEU A 248 -9.78 -2.28 -0.71
N VAL A 249 -10.86 -1.53 -0.49
CA VAL A 249 -12.06 -2.01 0.22
C VAL A 249 -12.69 -3.18 -0.53
N LYS A 250 -12.87 -3.04 -1.85
CA LYS A 250 -13.43 -4.08 -2.71
C LYS A 250 -12.57 -5.35 -2.72
N VAL A 251 -11.25 -5.19 -2.83
CA VAL A 251 -10.30 -6.32 -2.78
C VAL A 251 -10.41 -7.06 -1.44
N MET A 252 -10.42 -6.33 -0.32
CA MET A 252 -10.56 -6.94 1.01
C MET A 252 -11.92 -7.62 1.22
N VAL A 253 -13.01 -7.06 0.68
CA VAL A 253 -14.33 -7.71 0.68
C VAL A 253 -14.30 -9.05 -0.06
N GLN A 254 -13.64 -9.11 -1.23
CA GLN A 254 -13.52 -10.35 -1.98
C GLN A 254 -12.72 -11.41 -1.21
N ILE A 255 -11.62 -11.02 -0.55
CA ILE A 255 -10.82 -11.92 0.29
C ILE A 255 -11.60 -12.36 1.54
N ALA A 256 -12.37 -11.47 2.17
CA ALA A 256 -13.17 -11.82 3.34
C ALA A 256 -14.36 -12.73 3.02
N ARG A 257 -14.82 -12.76 1.76
CA ARG A 257 -15.85 -13.70 1.30
C ARG A 257 -15.30 -15.08 1.00
N SER A 258 -14.01 -15.19 0.65
CA SER A 258 -13.35 -16.48 0.50
C SER A 258 -12.96 -17.05 1.85
N ASP A 259 -12.80 -18.38 1.95
CA ASP A 259 -12.36 -18.98 3.20
C ASP A 259 -10.85 -18.79 3.37
N THR A 260 -10.47 -17.97 4.37
CA THR A 260 -9.09 -17.63 4.66
C THR A 260 -8.72 -17.87 6.13
N LYS A 261 -7.47 -17.58 6.51
CA LYS A 261 -6.93 -17.78 7.86
C LYS A 261 -7.38 -16.67 8.80
N ILE A 262 -7.51 -16.99 10.10
CA ILE A 262 -7.87 -16.04 11.17
C ILE A 262 -7.03 -14.76 11.12
N LYS A 263 -5.71 -14.89 10.95
CA LYS A 263 -4.79 -13.74 10.86
C LYS A 263 -5.09 -12.78 9.69
N VAL A 264 -5.64 -13.29 8.59
CA VAL A 264 -6.02 -12.49 7.41
C VAL A 264 -7.30 -11.73 7.71
N TYR A 265 -8.32 -12.39 8.28
CA TYR A 265 -9.53 -11.71 8.73
C TYR A 265 -9.24 -10.62 9.75
N ARG A 266 -8.36 -10.88 10.72
CA ARG A 266 -7.96 -9.88 11.72
C ARG A 266 -7.38 -8.62 11.07
N LEU A 267 -6.48 -8.76 10.10
CA LEU A 267 -5.93 -7.60 9.38
C LEU A 267 -7.00 -6.88 8.56
N ILE A 268 -7.86 -7.58 7.83
CA ILE A 268 -8.93 -6.94 7.04
C ILE A 268 -9.84 -6.09 7.94
N LEU A 269 -10.30 -6.67 9.06
CA LEU A 269 -11.18 -5.97 10.01
C LEU A 269 -10.47 -4.80 10.70
N ALA A 270 -9.18 -4.95 11.03
CA ALA A 270 -8.38 -3.86 11.58
C ALA A 270 -8.18 -2.73 10.57
N ILE A 271 -7.95 -3.04 9.28
CA ILE A 271 -7.86 -2.05 8.21
C ILE A 271 -9.18 -1.31 8.05
N PHE A 272 -10.31 -2.02 7.98
CA PHE A 272 -11.63 -1.37 7.91
C PHE A 272 -11.87 -0.43 9.10
N SER A 273 -11.52 -0.87 10.31
CA SER A 273 -11.63 -0.04 11.51
C SER A 273 -10.75 1.21 11.42
N ASN A 274 -9.50 1.08 10.97
CA ASN A 274 -8.60 2.22 10.76
C ASN A 274 -9.17 3.22 9.74
N LEU A 275 -9.70 2.74 8.62
CA LEU A 275 -10.29 3.62 7.60
C LEU A 275 -11.48 4.42 8.16
N LEU A 276 -12.35 3.76 8.92
CA LEU A 276 -13.49 4.41 9.58
C LEU A 276 -13.05 5.41 10.65
N GLN A 277 -12.01 5.11 11.43
CA GLN A 277 -11.49 6.01 12.46
C GLN A 277 -10.74 7.21 11.88
N LYS A 278 -9.92 7.01 10.85
CA LYS A 278 -8.97 8.02 10.34
C LYS A 278 -9.54 8.88 9.23
N ALA A 279 -10.50 8.38 8.47
CA ALA A 279 -11.12 9.05 7.33
C ALA A 279 -12.56 8.54 7.09
N PRO A 280 -13.49 8.75 8.06
CA PRO A 280 -14.86 8.25 7.96
C PRO A 280 -15.60 8.79 6.74
N ASN A 281 -15.50 10.11 6.49
CA ASN A 281 -16.24 10.79 5.42
C ASN A 281 -15.93 10.22 4.03
N GLU A 282 -14.69 9.82 3.81
CA GLU A 282 -14.22 9.28 2.53
C GLU A 282 -14.49 7.78 2.41
N ASN A 283 -14.46 7.02 3.52
CA ASN A 283 -14.50 5.56 3.48
C ASN A 283 -15.87 4.93 3.77
N ILE A 284 -16.72 5.55 4.60
CA ILE A 284 -18.02 4.97 4.99
C ILE A 284 -18.85 4.62 3.75
N PHE A 285 -18.97 5.56 2.80
CA PHE A 285 -19.76 5.34 1.60
C PHE A 285 -19.23 4.20 0.76
N THR A 286 -17.92 4.17 0.51
CA THR A 286 -17.25 3.08 -0.22
C THR A 286 -17.52 1.74 0.46
N MET A 287 -17.44 1.68 1.79
CA MET A 287 -17.72 0.45 2.53
C MET A 287 -19.17 -0.01 2.42
N LEU A 288 -20.13 0.91 2.45
CA LEU A 288 -21.55 0.60 2.26
C LEU A 288 -21.82 0.08 0.83
N ILE A 289 -21.27 0.73 -0.19
CA ILE A 289 -21.41 0.33 -1.59
C ILE A 289 -20.81 -1.08 -1.81
N GLU A 290 -19.63 -1.33 -1.26
CA GLU A 290 -18.97 -2.64 -1.35
C GLU A 290 -19.57 -3.70 -0.41
N ASN A 291 -20.64 -3.34 0.33
CA ASN A 291 -21.38 -4.22 1.25
C ASN A 291 -20.51 -4.82 2.37
N VAL A 292 -19.62 -4.01 2.94
CA VAL A 292 -18.79 -4.40 4.09
C VAL A 292 -19.67 -4.84 5.27
N ASP A 293 -20.76 -4.13 5.54
CA ASP A 293 -21.74 -4.46 6.58
C ASP A 293 -22.29 -5.89 6.44
N LYS A 294 -22.65 -6.30 5.22
CA LYS A 294 -23.18 -7.64 4.94
C LYS A 294 -22.11 -8.71 5.14
N VAL A 295 -20.88 -8.44 4.71
CA VAL A 295 -19.74 -9.36 4.87
C VAL A 295 -19.44 -9.56 6.36
N VAL A 296 -19.37 -8.47 7.13
CA VAL A 296 -19.12 -8.52 8.57
C VAL A 296 -20.25 -9.26 9.30
N LYS A 297 -21.52 -9.02 8.96
CA LYS A 297 -22.66 -9.79 9.51
C LYS A 297 -22.58 -11.29 9.22
N VAL A 298 -22.07 -11.68 8.04
CA VAL A 298 -21.82 -13.10 7.72
C VAL A 298 -20.70 -13.67 8.58
N LEU A 299 -19.62 -12.91 8.79
CA LEU A 299 -18.51 -13.32 9.66
C LEU A 299 -18.95 -13.44 11.12
N GLN A 300 -19.80 -12.54 11.63
CA GLN A 300 -20.31 -12.55 13.02
C GLN A 300 -21.13 -13.81 13.35
N ARG A 301 -21.69 -14.50 12.35
CA ARG A 301 -22.38 -15.80 12.53
C ARG A 301 -21.43 -16.96 12.79
N ARG A 302 -20.13 -16.80 12.49
CA ARG A 302 -19.11 -17.80 12.79
C ARG A 302 -18.70 -17.68 14.27
N LYS A 303 -18.16 -18.76 14.83
CA LYS A 303 -17.59 -18.75 16.19
C LYS A 303 -16.15 -18.25 16.14
N TRP A 304 -15.86 -17.17 16.85
CA TRP A 304 -14.51 -16.61 16.99
C TRP A 304 -14.06 -16.69 18.44
N ALA A 305 -12.79 -17.06 18.65
CA ALA A 305 -12.14 -17.02 19.96
C ALA A 305 -11.28 -15.75 20.15
N ASP A 306 -11.00 -15.02 19.07
CA ASP A 306 -10.19 -13.80 19.09
C ASP A 306 -11.09 -12.59 19.44
N GLU A 307 -10.87 -12.02 20.63
CA GLU A 307 -11.64 -10.89 21.16
C GLU A 307 -11.48 -9.63 20.32
N GLU A 308 -10.31 -9.42 19.68
CA GLU A 308 -10.11 -8.26 18.82
C GLU A 308 -10.95 -8.37 17.55
N ILE A 309 -11.07 -9.58 16.97
CA ILE A 309 -11.95 -9.80 15.82
C ILE A 309 -13.39 -9.44 16.17
N LEU A 310 -13.89 -9.88 17.33
CA LEU A 310 -15.23 -9.54 17.80
C LEU A 310 -15.40 -8.02 17.96
N GLY A 311 -14.45 -7.36 18.64
CA GLY A 311 -14.45 -5.91 18.83
C GLY A 311 -14.43 -5.12 17.52
N TYR A 312 -13.62 -5.52 16.54
CA TYR A 312 -13.60 -4.87 15.22
C TYR A 312 -14.94 -5.03 14.49
N MET A 313 -15.54 -6.23 14.52
CA MET A 313 -16.83 -6.45 13.85
C MET A 313 -17.93 -5.59 14.45
N ASP A 314 -18.02 -5.52 15.78
CA ASP A 314 -19.03 -4.71 16.46
C ASP A 314 -18.81 -3.21 16.22
N TYR A 315 -17.55 -2.75 16.23
CA TYR A 315 -17.21 -1.37 15.90
C TYR A 315 -17.58 -0.99 14.45
N ILE A 316 -17.24 -1.86 13.48
CA ILE A 316 -17.55 -1.60 12.06
C ILE A 316 -19.07 -1.55 11.85
N LEU A 317 -19.82 -2.51 12.39
CA LEU A 317 -21.26 -2.57 12.21
C LEU A 317 -21.97 -1.37 12.83
N SER A 318 -21.65 -1.03 14.08
CA SER A 318 -22.23 0.12 14.76
C SER A 318 -21.91 1.44 14.05
N THR A 319 -20.67 1.63 13.60
CA THR A 319 -20.25 2.84 12.89
C THR A 319 -20.98 2.98 11.56
N LEU A 320 -21.07 1.90 10.77
CA LEU A 320 -21.77 1.92 9.49
C LEU A 320 -23.27 2.10 9.64
N GLU A 321 -23.89 1.51 10.67
CA GLU A 321 -25.32 1.66 10.97
C GLU A 321 -25.66 3.11 11.33
N VAL A 322 -25.00 3.68 12.35
CA VAL A 322 -25.20 5.08 12.76
C VAL A 322 -24.97 6.05 11.61
N SER A 323 -23.92 5.82 10.82
CA SER A 323 -23.62 6.68 9.69
C SER A 323 -24.69 6.56 8.60
N SER A 324 -25.22 5.36 8.33
CA SER A 324 -26.26 5.16 7.31
C SER A 324 -27.56 5.91 7.61
N GLU A 325 -27.90 6.14 8.88
CA GLU A 325 -29.09 6.90 9.29
C GLU A 325 -29.00 8.40 8.95
N HIS A 326 -27.77 8.93 8.88
CA HIS A 326 -27.52 10.36 8.68
C HIS A 326 -27.15 10.72 7.23
N LEU A 327 -26.93 9.73 6.37
CA LEU A 327 -26.52 9.95 4.99
C LEU A 327 -27.73 10.18 4.08
N SER A 328 -27.81 11.37 3.49
CA SER A 328 -28.82 11.62 2.46
C SER A 328 -28.47 10.90 1.16
N THR A 329 -29.47 10.58 0.33
CA THR A 329 -29.26 10.01 -1.01
C THR A 329 -28.33 10.87 -1.88
N PHE A 330 -28.27 12.19 -1.63
CA PHE A 330 -27.37 13.10 -2.32
C PHE A 330 -25.92 12.99 -1.86
N ASP A 331 -25.68 12.68 -0.59
CA ASP A 331 -24.31 12.48 -0.09
C ASP A 331 -23.72 11.17 -0.65
N PHE A 332 -24.55 10.12 -0.78
CA PHE A 332 -24.21 8.90 -1.52
C PHE A 332 -23.78 9.23 -2.95
N TYR A 333 -24.61 9.96 -3.68
CA TYR A 333 -24.32 10.40 -5.04
C TYR A 333 -22.98 11.17 -5.12
N LYS A 334 -22.79 12.16 -4.24
CA LYS A 334 -21.58 12.99 -4.21
C LYS A 334 -20.33 12.13 -3.96
N SER A 335 -20.42 11.14 -3.09
CA SER A 335 -19.30 10.23 -2.81
C SER A 335 -18.99 9.29 -3.97
N GLU A 336 -20.01 8.73 -4.64
CA GLU A 336 -19.82 7.90 -5.85
C GLU A 336 -19.11 8.68 -6.96
N VAL A 337 -19.53 9.92 -7.21
CA VAL A 337 -18.90 10.79 -8.20
C VAL A 337 -17.46 11.15 -7.80
N ASN A 338 -17.21 11.44 -6.53
CA ASN A 338 -15.87 11.81 -6.08
C ASN A 338 -14.87 10.64 -6.11
N SER A 339 -15.33 9.43 -5.79
CA SER A 339 -14.51 8.23 -5.84
C SER A 339 -14.18 7.80 -7.26
N GLY A 340 -15.03 8.15 -8.24
CA GLY A 340 -14.90 7.70 -9.62
C GLY A 340 -15.45 6.28 -9.85
N HIS A 341 -15.90 5.59 -8.81
CA HIS A 341 -16.47 4.25 -8.90
C HIS A 341 -18.00 4.32 -8.88
N LEU A 342 -18.58 4.76 -10.00
CA LEU A 342 -20.03 4.86 -10.14
C LEU A 342 -20.63 3.50 -10.49
N GLN A 343 -21.71 3.13 -9.80
CA GLN A 343 -22.51 1.96 -10.10
C GLN A 343 -23.99 2.35 -10.20
N TRP A 344 -24.81 1.49 -10.82
CA TRP A 344 -26.23 1.73 -10.89
C TRP A 344 -26.88 1.65 -9.50
N SER A 345 -27.17 2.82 -8.93
CA SER A 345 -27.85 2.99 -7.64
C SER A 345 -29.17 3.77 -7.82
N PRO A 346 -30.07 3.75 -6.83
CA PRO A 346 -31.28 4.58 -6.87
C PRO A 346 -30.99 6.07 -7.07
N SER A 347 -29.83 6.57 -6.61
CA SER A 347 -29.38 7.95 -6.82
C SER A 347 -29.22 8.28 -8.31
N HIS A 348 -28.78 7.32 -9.12
CA HIS A 348 -28.59 7.54 -10.56
C HIS A 348 -29.90 7.37 -11.35
N ARG A 349 -30.79 6.48 -10.90
CA ARG A 349 -31.99 6.07 -11.65
C ARG A 349 -33.28 6.80 -11.26
N SER A 350 -33.37 7.31 -10.04
CA SER A 350 -34.62 7.89 -9.52
C SER A 350 -34.88 9.29 -10.09
N GLU A 351 -35.99 9.46 -10.80
CA GLU A 351 -36.43 10.77 -11.28
C GLU A 351 -36.65 11.75 -10.12
N GLN A 352 -37.18 11.27 -8.99
CA GLN A 352 -37.40 12.08 -7.80
C GLN A 352 -36.09 12.62 -7.23
N PHE A 353 -35.05 11.79 -7.21
CA PHE A 353 -33.71 12.23 -6.80
C PHE A 353 -33.23 13.40 -7.66
N TRP A 354 -33.35 13.29 -8.98
CA TRP A 354 -32.89 14.32 -9.90
C TRP A 354 -33.71 15.60 -9.79
N MET A 355 -35.03 15.51 -9.66
CA MET A 355 -35.89 16.68 -9.45
C MET A 355 -35.50 17.49 -8.22
N GLU A 356 -35.16 16.80 -7.11
CA GLU A 356 -34.83 17.45 -5.85
C GLU A 356 -33.38 17.97 -5.79
N ASN A 357 -32.44 17.31 -6.49
CA ASN A 357 -31.01 17.50 -6.25
C ASN A 357 -30.22 18.06 -7.45
N VAL A 358 -30.79 18.12 -8.66
CA VAL A 358 -30.05 18.52 -9.88
C VAL A 358 -29.38 19.90 -9.75
N THR A 359 -30.02 20.84 -9.06
CA THR A 359 -29.49 22.20 -8.87
C THR A 359 -28.25 22.22 -7.96
N LYS A 360 -28.10 21.24 -7.08
CA LYS A 360 -26.95 21.12 -6.18
C LYS A 360 -25.66 20.79 -6.95
N LEU A 361 -25.73 20.19 -8.15
CA LEU A 361 -24.54 19.96 -9.00
C LEU A 361 -23.88 21.27 -9.47
N ASN A 362 -24.59 22.40 -9.38
CA ASN A 362 -24.11 23.72 -9.76
C ASN A 362 -23.37 24.45 -8.62
N SER A 363 -23.39 23.90 -7.42
CA SER A 363 -22.68 24.44 -6.26
C SER A 363 -21.17 24.47 -6.49
N ASP A 364 -20.47 25.30 -5.70
CA ASP A 364 -19.01 25.41 -5.69
C ASP A 364 -18.39 25.58 -7.09
N ASN A 365 -19.00 26.45 -7.91
CA ASN A 365 -18.60 26.67 -9.31
C ASN A 365 -18.57 25.36 -10.11
N TYR A 366 -19.67 24.60 -10.04
CA TYR A 366 -19.88 23.33 -10.75
C TYR A 366 -18.84 22.26 -10.38
N ALA A 367 -18.35 22.24 -9.13
CA ALA A 367 -17.28 21.32 -8.71
C ALA A 367 -17.67 19.85 -8.95
N LEU A 368 -18.88 19.45 -8.55
CA LEU A 368 -19.36 18.07 -8.71
C LEU A 368 -19.57 17.70 -10.19
N LEU A 369 -20.12 18.62 -10.99
CA LEU A 369 -20.29 18.44 -12.44
C LEU A 369 -18.94 18.33 -13.16
N LYS A 370 -17.93 19.11 -12.75
CA LYS A 370 -16.56 18.99 -13.25
C LYS A 370 -15.93 17.65 -12.88
N LYS A 371 -16.25 17.11 -11.70
CA LYS A 371 -15.79 15.78 -11.28
C LYS A 371 -16.42 14.66 -12.12
N LEU A 372 -17.72 14.74 -12.43
CA LEU A 372 -18.35 13.85 -13.41
C LEU A 372 -17.62 13.89 -14.76
N PHE A 373 -17.24 15.08 -15.23
CA PHE A 373 -16.49 15.19 -16.47
C PHE A 373 -15.09 14.57 -16.39
N GLN A 374 -14.38 14.75 -15.28
CA GLN A 374 -13.10 14.06 -15.05
C GLN A 374 -13.28 12.54 -15.10
N ASN A 375 -14.37 12.00 -14.53
CA ASN A 375 -14.68 10.57 -14.61
C ASN A 375 -14.96 10.14 -16.05
N LEU A 376 -15.59 10.98 -16.87
CA LEU A 376 -15.80 10.70 -18.30
C LEU A 376 -14.50 10.69 -19.12
N GLN A 377 -13.48 11.43 -18.68
CA GLN A 377 -12.19 11.54 -19.36
C GLN A 377 -11.20 10.44 -18.94
N ASN A 378 -11.14 10.13 -17.64
CA ASN A 378 -10.04 9.41 -17.02
C ASN A 378 -10.44 8.03 -16.45
N ASN A 379 -11.66 7.55 -16.70
CA ASN A 379 -12.14 6.27 -16.18
C ASN A 379 -12.17 5.21 -17.28
N ASP A 380 -11.57 4.05 -17.00
CA ASP A 380 -11.54 2.91 -17.91
C ASP A 380 -12.69 1.91 -17.62
N ASN A 381 -13.41 2.08 -16.51
CA ASN A 381 -14.54 1.22 -16.14
C ASN A 381 -15.77 1.56 -16.98
N SER A 382 -16.19 0.61 -17.82
CA SER A 382 -17.35 0.78 -18.72
C SER A 382 -18.64 1.08 -17.96
N THR A 383 -18.90 0.45 -16.81
CA THR A 383 -20.09 0.75 -16.01
C THR A 383 -20.07 2.18 -15.50
N SER A 384 -18.93 2.65 -14.97
CA SER A 384 -18.84 4.03 -14.46
C SER A 384 -18.93 5.06 -15.58
N LEU A 385 -18.39 4.78 -16.77
CA LEU A 385 -18.60 5.60 -17.96
C LEU A 385 -20.07 5.65 -18.38
N ALA A 386 -20.77 4.51 -18.40
CA ALA A 386 -22.18 4.43 -18.76
C ALA A 386 -23.06 5.24 -17.78
N VAL A 387 -22.85 5.05 -16.47
CA VAL A 387 -23.55 5.82 -15.41
C VAL A 387 -23.23 7.31 -15.53
N THR A 388 -21.98 7.69 -15.79
CA THR A 388 -21.60 9.10 -15.97
C THR A 388 -22.29 9.72 -17.18
N CYS A 389 -22.36 9.01 -18.32
CA CYS A 389 -23.13 9.44 -19.49
C CYS A 389 -24.61 9.67 -19.12
N HIS A 390 -25.24 8.66 -18.52
CA HIS A 390 -26.63 8.73 -18.08
C HIS A 390 -26.90 9.94 -17.18
N ASP A 391 -26.06 10.15 -16.17
CA ASP A 391 -26.16 11.25 -15.21
C ASP A 391 -26.08 12.63 -15.88
N LEU A 392 -25.19 12.80 -16.86
CA LEU A 392 -25.11 14.05 -17.64
C LEU A 392 -26.38 14.25 -18.47
N GLY A 393 -26.95 13.17 -19.01
CA GLY A 393 -28.24 13.16 -19.68
C GLY A 393 -29.42 13.49 -18.75
N ALA A 394 -29.40 13.01 -17.51
CA ALA A 394 -30.40 13.35 -16.49
C ALA A 394 -30.26 14.82 -16.07
N TYR A 395 -29.04 15.29 -15.83
CA TYR A 395 -28.75 16.68 -15.47
C TYR A 395 -29.34 17.69 -16.47
N ILE A 396 -29.18 17.48 -17.79
CA ILE A 396 -29.78 18.38 -18.79
C ILE A 396 -31.30 18.23 -18.96
N THR A 397 -31.85 17.09 -18.55
CA THR A 397 -33.30 16.84 -18.59
C THR A 397 -33.98 17.64 -17.47
N TYR A 398 -33.46 17.52 -16.25
CA TYR A 398 -34.04 18.18 -15.07
C TYR A 398 -33.50 19.61 -14.85
N TYR A 399 -32.40 19.99 -15.49
CA TYR A 399 -31.87 21.36 -15.51
C TYR A 399 -31.50 21.81 -16.93
N PRO A 400 -32.48 22.22 -17.77
CA PRO A 400 -32.25 22.55 -19.18
C PRO A 400 -31.19 23.62 -19.44
N LYS A 401 -31.04 24.60 -18.53
CA LYS A 401 -29.99 25.64 -18.60
C LYS A 401 -28.57 25.05 -18.58
N GLY A 402 -28.42 23.85 -18.00
CA GLY A 402 -27.17 23.09 -17.91
C GLY A 402 -26.58 22.68 -19.26
N LYS A 403 -27.36 22.68 -20.36
CA LYS A 403 -26.85 22.38 -21.71
C LYS A 403 -25.69 23.31 -22.10
N SER A 404 -25.82 24.60 -21.85
CA SER A 404 -24.77 25.59 -22.11
C SER A 404 -23.50 25.33 -21.29
N VAL A 405 -23.65 24.80 -20.09
CA VAL A 405 -22.56 24.46 -19.17
C VAL A 405 -21.78 23.25 -19.67
N LEU A 406 -22.47 22.19 -20.12
CA LEU A 406 -21.82 21.02 -20.71
C LEU A 406 -21.02 21.37 -21.97
N VAL A 407 -21.55 22.26 -22.81
CA VAL A 407 -20.84 22.74 -24.01
C VAL A 407 -19.61 23.56 -23.60
N LYS A 408 -19.76 24.49 -22.65
CA LYS A 408 -18.67 25.34 -22.16
C LYS A 408 -17.48 24.55 -21.62
N TYR A 409 -17.72 23.43 -20.95
CA TYR A 409 -16.67 22.58 -20.38
C TYR A 409 -16.19 21.46 -21.32
N GLY A 410 -16.63 21.44 -22.59
CA GLY A 410 -16.18 20.44 -23.57
C GLY A 410 -16.77 19.04 -23.39
N MET A 411 -17.75 18.87 -22.48
CA MET A 411 -18.33 17.56 -22.16
C MET A 411 -19.08 16.97 -23.35
N LYS A 412 -19.74 17.81 -24.17
CA LYS A 412 -20.45 17.38 -25.39
C LYS A 412 -19.56 16.57 -26.33
N GLN A 413 -18.35 17.05 -26.60
CA GLN A 413 -17.41 16.38 -27.50
C GLN A 413 -17.04 15.00 -26.97
N ARG A 414 -16.73 14.91 -25.67
CA ARG A 414 -16.36 13.64 -25.05
C ARG A 414 -17.51 12.62 -25.06
N ILE A 415 -18.75 13.04 -24.79
CA ILE A 415 -19.92 12.13 -24.86
C ILE A 415 -20.11 11.62 -26.30
N MET A 416 -19.91 12.47 -27.32
CA MET A 416 -19.99 12.05 -28.72
C MET A 416 -18.92 11.01 -29.09
N GLU A 417 -17.70 11.13 -28.57
CA GLU A 417 -16.65 10.12 -28.76
C GLU A 417 -17.06 8.75 -28.19
N LEU A 418 -17.73 8.75 -27.03
CA LEU A 418 -18.18 7.53 -26.35
C LEU A 418 -19.34 6.81 -27.05
N MET A 419 -20.00 7.42 -28.03
CA MET A 419 -20.99 6.73 -28.87
C MET A 419 -20.38 5.58 -29.69
N SER A 420 -19.06 5.61 -29.91
CA SER A 420 -18.31 4.57 -30.62
C SER A 420 -17.52 3.64 -29.66
N HIS A 421 -17.79 3.71 -28.35
CA HIS A 421 -17.10 2.90 -27.34
C HIS A 421 -17.30 1.38 -27.59
N PRO A 422 -16.34 0.50 -27.29
CA PRO A 422 -16.51 -0.95 -27.48
C PRO A 422 -17.66 -1.56 -26.66
N ASP A 423 -17.89 -1.06 -25.46
CA ASP A 423 -18.97 -1.51 -24.58
C ASP A 423 -20.36 -1.00 -25.04
N PRO A 424 -21.36 -1.89 -25.20
CA PRO A 424 -22.68 -1.53 -25.70
C PRO A 424 -23.50 -0.64 -24.75
N GLU A 425 -23.33 -0.77 -23.43
CA GLU A 425 -24.05 0.03 -22.44
C GLU A 425 -23.55 1.48 -22.46
N VAL A 426 -22.23 1.66 -22.55
CA VAL A 426 -21.61 2.99 -22.72
C VAL A 426 -22.11 3.66 -24.00
N ARG A 427 -22.13 2.94 -25.13
CA ARG A 427 -22.65 3.49 -26.40
C ARG A 427 -24.12 3.91 -26.28
N PHE A 428 -24.93 3.06 -25.66
CA PHE A 428 -26.36 3.30 -25.49
C PHE A 428 -26.62 4.57 -24.67
N GLU A 429 -25.97 4.72 -23.51
CA GLU A 429 -26.14 5.89 -22.65
C GLU A 429 -25.54 7.17 -23.26
N ALA A 430 -24.41 7.06 -23.95
CA ALA A 430 -23.83 8.17 -24.70
C ALA A 430 -24.78 8.67 -25.80
N LEU A 431 -25.37 7.75 -26.57
CA LEU A 431 -26.29 8.07 -27.66
C LEU A 431 -27.58 8.71 -27.13
N ASN A 432 -28.17 8.16 -26.07
CA ASN A 432 -29.33 8.76 -25.39
C ASN A 432 -29.04 10.18 -24.89
N THR A 433 -27.86 10.37 -24.31
CA THR A 433 -27.44 11.69 -23.80
C THR A 433 -27.22 12.70 -24.92
N VAL A 434 -26.62 12.29 -26.03
CA VAL A 434 -26.47 13.13 -27.22
C VAL A 434 -27.82 13.47 -27.83
N GLN A 435 -28.76 12.53 -27.91
CA GLN A 435 -30.13 12.83 -28.36
C GLN A 435 -30.77 13.93 -27.51
N ARG A 436 -30.65 13.84 -26.17
CA ARG A 436 -31.15 14.88 -25.24
C ARG A 436 -30.43 16.22 -25.36
N LEU A 437 -29.15 16.22 -25.75
CA LEU A 437 -28.39 17.45 -26.04
C LEU A 437 -28.85 18.11 -27.33
N MET A 438 -29.18 17.30 -28.34
CA MET A 438 -29.56 17.75 -29.69
C MET A 438 -31.04 18.11 -29.81
N THR A 439 -31.90 17.64 -28.91
CA THR A 439 -33.28 18.14 -28.83
C THR A 439 -33.27 19.59 -28.35
N GLU A 440 -33.43 20.53 -29.27
CA GLU A 440 -33.77 21.90 -28.91
C GLU A 440 -35.12 21.90 -28.18
N VAL A 441 -35.20 22.62 -27.06
CA VAL A 441 -36.51 22.98 -26.52
C VAL A 441 -37.06 23.99 -27.51
N TRP A 442 -38.01 23.56 -28.34
CA TRP A 442 -38.81 24.47 -29.16
C TRP A 442 -39.65 25.31 -28.20
N ASN A 443 -39.08 26.42 -27.71
CA ASN A 443 -39.86 27.48 -27.09
C ASN A 443 -40.27 28.45 -28.20
N ASN A 444 -41.48 28.25 -28.72
CA ASN A 444 -42.35 29.33 -29.18
C ASN A 444 -43.62 29.29 -28.33
#